data_AF-A0A3A8WV36-F1
#
_entry.id   AF-A0A3A8WV36-F1
#
_cell.length_a   1.000
_cell.length_b   1.000
_cell.length_c   1.000
_cell.angle_alpha   90.00
_cell.angle_beta   90.00
_cell.angle_gamma   90.00
#
_symmetry.space_group_name_H-M   'P 1'
#
loop_
_entity.id
_entity.type
_entity.pdbx_description
1 polymer ?
#
loop_
_entity_poly.entity_id
_entity_poly.type
_entity_poly.pdbx_seq_one_letter_code
_entity_poly.pdbx_strand_id
1 'polypeptide(L)'
;MKKLLLTEGLLACFFLALLLGLFGKYLGREKEGQETNASVSAKETREKGTIWIDAGKMSGSFSPLQYQSQGEKNVLAMCFMNLLSRDADGVRSNKKVGQEWGRKDTEAAHILSVYNEKEKVTSITIQLNPKLKTASGAAVDADDLLFNFYLRCELAGVEKEAFQGICIVGQEEYIYGSADLEKRKKEINEILKKPSKELQKQLKEEIVKAELQEELEWVRSLFQEEEYQFISSKYKEPKDLFAYYYAYKTKYSAKGKTEQQVFDEIVNQYSWHYDWLTKVTNESYTKRAQELARSVLLKQEGKDTMKQISGIQKKDGRTVVIQAVGKEDCVDKLCDFWVLPLDGYGNRERFDGKQNFGFYRGEEKEILEKSFGRYYGTGAFYVKKMDGERIVLERNSHYAGQKAKLKKIVVLRKNYEREKDIVEDLLVQNVDIVITEDSEELRHLIKNRATHASYLIRKKTIETKQTENCLLYRTSYVNAPSIPQRLTEYQSVFGTIHTLKVNVP
;
A
#
# COMPACT_ATOMS: atom_id res chain seq x y z
N MET A 1 19.19 18.31 -2.05
CA MET A 1 18.92 19.52 -2.87
C MET A 1 17.43 19.82 -3.08
N LYS A 2 16.53 18.81 -3.14
CA LYS A 2 15.06 18.96 -3.05
C LYS A 2 14.61 19.96 -1.95
N LYS A 3 15.21 19.85 -0.76
CA LYS A 3 14.98 20.79 0.37
C LYS A 3 15.46 22.22 0.11
N LEU A 4 16.51 22.43 -0.69
CA LEU A 4 17.08 23.76 -0.98
C LEU A 4 16.20 24.54 -1.97
N LEU A 5 15.69 23.87 -3.02
CA LEU A 5 14.72 24.43 -3.96
C LEU A 5 13.36 24.67 -3.33
N LEU A 6 12.90 23.81 -2.41
CA LEU A 6 11.69 24.07 -1.63
C LEU A 6 11.84 25.31 -0.74
N THR A 7 13.02 25.56 -0.16
CA THR A 7 13.28 26.78 0.62
C THR A 7 13.46 28.03 -0.25
N GLU A 8 14.08 27.92 -1.41
CA GLU A 8 14.20 29.05 -2.36
C GLU A 8 12.87 29.35 -3.07
N GLY A 9 12.06 28.33 -3.36
CA GLY A 9 10.70 28.45 -3.89
C GLY A 9 9.74 29.09 -2.89
N LEU A 10 9.83 28.76 -1.60
CA LEU A 10 9.08 29.44 -0.53
C LEU A 10 9.42 30.93 -0.42
N LEU A 11 10.69 31.30 -0.63
CA LEU A 11 11.11 32.71 -0.68
C LEU A 11 10.54 33.41 -1.93
N ALA A 12 10.56 32.75 -3.09
CA ALA A 12 10.00 33.29 -4.33
C ALA A 12 8.46 33.47 -4.25
N CYS A 13 7.74 32.53 -3.64
CA CYS A 13 6.29 32.64 -3.41
C CYS A 13 5.95 33.75 -2.41
N PHE A 14 6.79 33.99 -1.39
CA PHE A 14 6.62 35.13 -0.48
C PHE A 14 6.77 36.48 -1.19
N PHE A 15 7.66 36.57 -2.19
CA PHE A 15 7.81 37.76 -3.02
C PHE A 15 6.72 37.92 -4.09
N LEU A 16 6.21 36.82 -4.65
CA LEU A 16 5.12 36.85 -5.63
C LEU A 16 3.77 37.21 -4.99
N ALA A 17 3.48 36.72 -3.77
CA ALA A 17 2.29 37.08 -3.00
C ALA A 17 2.28 38.56 -2.59
N LEU A 18 3.45 39.16 -2.36
CA LEU A 18 3.60 40.59 -2.08
C LEU A 18 3.41 41.47 -3.33
N LEU A 19 3.67 40.93 -4.53
CA LEU A 19 3.46 41.61 -5.82
C LEU A 19 2.03 41.45 -6.36
N LEU A 20 1.36 40.31 -6.12
CA LEU A 20 -0.03 40.06 -6.52
C LEU A 20 -1.06 40.75 -5.59
N GLY A 21 -0.65 41.17 -4.40
CA GLY A 21 -1.49 41.98 -3.48
C GLY A 21 -1.78 43.41 -3.96
N LEU A 22 -1.15 43.89 -5.03
CA LEU A 22 -1.26 45.27 -5.52
C LEU A 22 -1.98 45.44 -6.86
N PHE A 23 -2.31 44.37 -7.59
CA PHE A 23 -3.06 44.45 -8.85
C PHE A 23 -4.05 43.29 -8.99
N GLY A 24 -5.29 43.51 -8.53
CA GLY A 24 -6.37 42.52 -8.65
C GLY A 24 -7.77 43.06 -8.36
N LYS A 25 -8.00 44.36 -8.55
CA LYS A 25 -9.34 44.92 -8.81
C LYS A 25 -9.32 45.39 -10.24
N TYR A 26 -9.95 44.65 -11.14
CA TYR A 26 -10.65 45.08 -12.36
C TYR A 26 -10.68 43.93 -13.39
N LEU A 27 -11.84 43.79 -14.05
CA LEU A 27 -12.20 42.87 -15.14
C LEU A 27 -12.64 41.48 -14.64
N GLY A 28 -13.78 40.92 -15.06
CA GLY A 28 -14.77 41.33 -16.04
C GLY A 28 -15.73 40.15 -16.18
N ARG A 29 -17.03 40.44 -16.11
CA ARG A 29 -18.14 39.49 -16.09
C ARG A 29 -18.47 39.09 -17.53
N GLU A 30 -18.26 37.84 -17.92
CA GLU A 30 -18.81 37.29 -19.17
C GLU A 30 -19.52 35.95 -18.97
N LYS A 31 -20.53 35.78 -19.82
CA LYS A 31 -21.71 34.93 -19.67
C LYS A 31 -21.47 33.48 -20.08
N GLU A 32 -22.30 32.63 -19.49
CA GLU A 32 -22.54 31.23 -19.82
C GLU A 32 -22.72 30.97 -21.32
N GLY A 33 -21.96 30.00 -21.82
CA GLY A 33 -22.27 29.22 -23.01
C GLY A 33 -22.41 27.76 -22.59
N GLN A 34 -23.65 27.26 -22.58
CA GLN A 34 -23.96 25.84 -22.45
C GLN A 34 -23.49 25.08 -23.69
N GLU A 35 -22.56 24.15 -23.53
CA GLU A 35 -22.47 22.96 -24.39
C GLU A 35 -22.55 21.72 -23.51
N THR A 36 -23.76 21.18 -23.42
CA THR A 36 -24.05 19.88 -22.84
C THR A 36 -23.57 18.77 -23.77
N ASN A 37 -22.35 18.30 -23.59
CA ASN A 37 -21.94 16.98 -24.10
C ASN A 37 -22.39 15.89 -23.12
N ALA A 38 -23.70 15.64 -23.10
CA ALA A 38 -24.24 14.40 -22.54
C ALA A 38 -24.06 13.29 -23.59
N SER A 39 -22.91 12.62 -23.59
CA SER A 39 -22.83 11.29 -24.17
C SER A 39 -23.64 10.35 -23.29
N VAL A 40 -24.89 10.09 -23.70
CA VAL A 40 -25.75 9.07 -23.11
C VAL A 40 -25.07 7.73 -23.39
N SER A 41 -24.23 7.25 -22.47
CA SER A 41 -23.71 5.88 -22.54
C SER A 41 -24.89 4.94 -22.35
N ALA A 42 -25.03 3.97 -23.27
CA ALA A 42 -26.03 2.92 -23.21
C ALA A 42 -26.14 2.35 -21.78
N LYS A 43 -27.37 2.29 -21.23
CA LYS A 43 -27.66 1.70 -19.92
C LYS A 43 -27.13 0.26 -19.88
N GLU A 44 -25.96 0.05 -19.27
CA GLU A 44 -25.53 -1.28 -18.85
C GLU A 44 -26.59 -1.82 -17.89
N THR A 45 -27.30 -2.87 -18.28
CA THR A 45 -28.31 -3.48 -17.41
C THR A 45 -27.58 -4.15 -16.24
N ARG A 46 -27.65 -3.53 -15.06
CA ARG A 46 -26.93 -3.99 -13.87
C ARG A 46 -27.46 -5.35 -13.41
N GLU A 47 -26.57 -6.33 -13.28
CA GLU A 47 -26.89 -7.67 -12.79
C GLU A 47 -27.42 -7.63 -11.34
N LYS A 48 -28.49 -8.39 -11.06
CA LYS A 48 -29.09 -8.50 -9.72
C LYS A 48 -28.10 -8.98 -8.66
N GLY A 49 -27.98 -8.21 -7.58
CA GLY A 49 -27.02 -8.48 -6.49
C GLY A 49 -25.63 -7.89 -6.72
N THR A 50 -25.50 -6.98 -7.68
CA THR A 50 -24.31 -6.15 -7.93
C THR A 50 -24.46 -4.79 -7.28
N ILE A 51 -23.38 -4.29 -6.67
CA ILE A 51 -23.27 -2.91 -6.21
C ILE A 51 -22.05 -2.25 -6.86
N TRP A 52 -22.17 -0.98 -7.19
CA TRP A 52 -21.12 -0.15 -7.79
C TRP A 52 -20.63 0.85 -6.76
N ILE A 53 -19.34 0.88 -6.51
CA ILE A 53 -18.77 1.71 -5.44
C ILE A 53 -17.57 2.49 -5.94
N ASP A 54 -17.37 3.69 -5.41
CA ASP A 54 -16.08 4.35 -5.37
C ASP A 54 -15.49 4.16 -3.97
N ALA A 55 -14.32 3.52 -3.92
CA ALA A 55 -13.63 3.20 -2.69
C ALA A 55 -12.65 4.29 -2.23
N GLY A 56 -12.46 5.35 -3.01
CA GLY A 56 -11.51 6.44 -2.77
C GLY A 56 -10.33 6.41 -3.74
N LYS A 57 -9.42 7.39 -3.60
CA LYS A 57 -8.23 7.53 -4.45
C LYS A 57 -7.36 6.27 -4.42
N MET A 58 -6.75 5.94 -5.56
CA MET A 58 -5.88 4.77 -5.75
C MET A 58 -4.69 5.11 -6.65
N SER A 59 -3.49 4.60 -6.33
CA SER A 59 -2.21 4.93 -7.00
C SER A 59 -1.94 4.13 -8.28
N GLY A 60 -2.89 3.35 -8.78
CA GLY A 60 -2.70 2.53 -9.99
C GLY A 60 -2.24 1.09 -9.70
N SER A 61 -1.27 0.93 -8.80
CA SER A 61 -0.62 -0.34 -8.46
C SER A 61 -0.49 -0.50 -6.95
N PHE A 62 -1.24 -1.43 -6.36
CA PHE A 62 -1.19 -1.73 -4.93
C PHE A 62 -1.37 -3.23 -4.67
N SER A 63 -0.92 -3.66 -3.51
CA SER A 63 -0.97 -5.05 -3.06
C SER A 63 -1.20 -5.13 -1.55
N PRO A 64 -1.58 -6.30 -1.01
CA PRO A 64 -1.68 -6.49 0.43
C PRO A 64 -0.32 -6.38 1.17
N LEU A 65 0.80 -6.31 0.46
CA LEU A 65 2.13 -6.04 1.01
C LEU A 65 2.51 -4.56 0.93
N GLN A 66 1.92 -3.80 0.01
CA GLN A 66 2.21 -2.38 -0.21
C GLN A 66 1.00 -1.63 -0.75
N TYR A 67 0.50 -0.69 0.03
CA TYR A 67 -0.58 0.24 -0.31
C TYR A 67 -0.33 1.58 0.39
N GLN A 68 -0.85 2.68 -0.16
CA GLN A 68 -0.56 4.05 0.27
C GLN A 68 -1.81 4.87 0.58
N SER A 69 -2.97 4.46 0.08
CA SER A 69 -4.23 5.20 0.23
C SER A 69 -5.29 4.41 1.00
N GLN A 70 -6.23 5.15 1.58
CA GLN A 70 -7.41 4.55 2.22
C GLN A 70 -8.28 3.81 1.19
N GLY A 71 -8.32 4.26 -0.07
CA GLY A 71 -9.06 3.57 -1.12
C GLY A 71 -8.52 2.19 -1.46
N GLU A 72 -7.19 2.06 -1.52
CA GLU A 72 -6.54 0.76 -1.66
C GLU A 72 -6.81 -0.14 -0.43
N LYS A 73 -6.71 0.42 0.78
CA LYS A 73 -7.05 -0.31 2.03
C LYS A 73 -8.51 -0.80 2.03
N ASN A 74 -9.44 0.00 1.50
CA ASN A 74 -10.85 -0.37 1.38
C ASN A 74 -11.05 -1.55 0.41
N VAL A 75 -10.33 -1.57 -0.72
CA VAL A 75 -10.35 -2.72 -1.66
C VAL A 75 -9.77 -3.98 -1.02
N LEU A 76 -8.63 -3.85 -0.34
CA LEU A 76 -7.98 -4.96 0.36
C LEU A 76 -8.88 -5.52 1.48
N ALA A 77 -9.59 -4.67 2.23
CA ALA A 77 -10.51 -5.09 3.28
C ALA A 77 -11.69 -5.94 2.78
N MET A 78 -12.07 -5.82 1.50
CA MET A 78 -13.07 -6.69 0.88
C MET A 78 -12.47 -8.04 0.44
N CYS A 79 -11.18 -8.03 0.07
CA CYS A 79 -10.51 -9.16 -0.56
C CYS A 79 -9.73 -10.05 0.43
N PHE A 80 -9.31 -9.52 1.57
CA PHE A 80 -8.47 -10.21 2.56
C PHE A 80 -9.02 -10.07 3.97
N MET A 81 -8.77 -11.09 4.79
CA MET A 81 -8.90 -10.97 6.24
C MET A 81 -7.58 -10.47 6.83
N ASN A 82 -7.66 -9.47 7.70
CA ASN A 82 -6.54 -9.06 8.54
C ASN A 82 -6.38 -10.07 9.69
N LEU A 83 -5.14 -10.37 10.07
CA LEU A 83 -4.87 -11.26 11.20
C LEU A 83 -5.34 -10.63 12.52
N LEU A 84 -5.15 -9.31 12.65
CA LEU A 84 -5.67 -8.50 13.75
C LEU A 84 -7.11 -8.06 13.46
N SER A 85 -7.98 -8.22 14.45
CA SER A 85 -9.34 -7.67 14.46
C SER A 85 -9.38 -6.48 15.40
N ARG A 86 -10.04 -5.40 14.98
CA ARG A 86 -10.25 -4.19 15.77
C ARG A 86 -11.73 -3.86 15.85
N ASP A 87 -12.14 -3.25 16.96
CA ASP A 87 -13.45 -2.63 17.08
C ASP A 87 -13.47 -1.22 16.46
N ALA A 88 -14.58 -0.50 16.65
CA ALA A 88 -14.76 0.85 16.11
C ALA A 88 -13.71 1.84 16.62
N ASP A 89 -13.24 1.66 17.86
CA ASP A 89 -12.28 2.54 18.53
C ASP A 89 -10.83 2.17 18.20
N GLY A 90 -10.63 1.16 17.34
CA GLY A 90 -9.31 0.67 16.99
C GLY A 90 -8.72 -0.27 18.04
N VAL A 91 -9.48 -0.64 19.07
CA VAL A 91 -9.03 -1.54 20.12
C VAL A 91 -9.06 -2.96 19.59
N ARG A 92 -7.99 -3.73 19.85
CA ARG A 92 -7.89 -5.13 19.46
C ARG A 92 -9.07 -5.93 20.03
N SER A 93 -9.77 -6.64 19.15
CA SER A 93 -10.97 -7.42 19.46
C SER A 93 -10.85 -8.90 19.14
N ASN A 94 -9.67 -9.38 18.76
CA ASN A 94 -9.41 -10.83 18.61
C ASN A 94 -9.77 -11.58 19.89
N LYS A 95 -10.48 -12.69 19.75
CA LYS A 95 -10.67 -13.65 20.83
C LYS A 95 -9.36 -14.27 21.31
N LYS A 96 -9.38 -14.77 22.54
CA LYS A 96 -8.20 -15.38 23.18
C LYS A 96 -8.04 -16.83 22.72
N VAL A 97 -6.81 -17.27 22.48
CA VAL A 97 -6.50 -18.69 22.22
C VAL A 97 -7.06 -19.56 23.36
N GLY A 98 -7.70 -20.67 23.00
CA GLY A 98 -8.40 -21.57 23.93
C GLY A 98 -9.91 -21.32 24.04
N GLN A 99 -10.42 -20.18 23.53
CA GLN A 99 -11.86 -19.99 23.35
C GLN A 99 -12.37 -20.80 22.15
N GLU A 100 -13.59 -21.33 22.25
CA GLU A 100 -14.22 -22.07 21.17
C GLU A 100 -14.59 -21.16 19.99
N TRP A 101 -14.43 -21.70 18.78
CA TRP A 101 -14.86 -21.05 17.54
C TRP A 101 -16.39 -21.14 17.40
N GLY A 102 -17.05 -20.01 17.63
CA GLY A 102 -18.49 -19.85 17.47
C GLY A 102 -18.92 -19.77 16.01
N ARG A 103 -20.22 -19.97 15.77
CA ARG A 103 -20.82 -19.84 14.42
C ARG A 103 -20.78 -18.40 13.89
N LYS A 104 -20.69 -17.40 14.77
CA LYS A 104 -20.68 -15.97 14.43
C LYS A 104 -19.28 -15.39 14.31
N ASP A 105 -18.23 -16.19 14.52
CA ASP A 105 -16.86 -15.70 14.52
C ASP A 105 -16.45 -15.38 13.09
N THR A 106 -16.03 -14.13 12.89
CA THR A 106 -15.62 -13.59 11.59
C THR A 106 -14.16 -13.19 11.56
N GLU A 107 -13.42 -13.44 12.64
CA GLU A 107 -12.00 -13.14 12.76
C GLU A 107 -11.12 -14.21 12.10
N ALA A 108 -9.93 -13.80 11.65
CA ALA A 108 -8.95 -14.69 11.04
C ALA A 108 -8.23 -15.57 12.07
N ALA A 109 -8.07 -15.07 13.30
CA ALA A 109 -7.31 -15.73 14.34
C ALA A 109 -7.78 -15.37 15.75
N HIS A 110 -7.64 -16.33 16.66
CA HIS A 110 -7.57 -16.08 18.10
C HIS A 110 -6.11 -15.75 18.47
N ILE A 111 -5.91 -14.78 19.36
CA ILE A 111 -4.58 -14.31 19.75
C ILE A 111 -4.47 -14.25 21.28
N LEU A 112 -3.36 -14.74 21.81
CA LEU A 112 -3.00 -14.68 23.22
C LEU A 112 -1.59 -14.10 23.36
N SER A 113 -1.44 -13.01 24.12
CA SER A 113 -0.14 -12.44 24.49
C SER A 113 0.15 -12.59 25.97
N VAL A 114 1.39 -12.93 26.31
CA VAL A 114 1.89 -12.99 27.69
C VAL A 114 3.26 -12.31 27.74
N TYR A 115 3.39 -11.23 28.50
CA TYR A 115 4.65 -10.53 28.69
C TYR A 115 5.48 -11.15 29.82
N ASN A 116 6.75 -11.43 29.55
CA ASN A 116 7.74 -11.83 30.54
C ASN A 116 8.60 -10.62 30.93
N GLU A 117 8.38 -10.09 32.14
CA GLU A 117 9.12 -8.91 32.62
C GLU A 117 10.63 -9.13 32.75
N LYS A 118 11.07 -10.36 33.07
CA LYS A 118 12.49 -10.68 33.25
C LYS A 118 13.24 -10.69 31.93
N GLU A 119 12.64 -11.30 30.91
CA GLU A 119 13.23 -11.43 29.58
C GLU A 119 12.93 -10.21 28.69
N LYS A 120 11.98 -9.37 29.08
CA LYS A 120 11.46 -8.25 28.28
C LYS A 120 10.94 -8.69 26.91
N VAL A 121 10.31 -9.87 26.89
CA VAL A 121 9.78 -10.52 25.70
C VAL A 121 8.29 -10.80 25.90
N THR A 122 7.49 -10.51 24.88
CA THR A 122 6.08 -10.93 24.80
C THR A 122 5.98 -12.21 23.96
N SER A 123 5.41 -13.26 24.55
CA SER A 123 5.03 -14.48 23.85
C SER A 123 3.63 -14.33 23.27
N ILE A 124 3.50 -14.39 21.95
CA ILE A 124 2.27 -14.18 21.19
C ILE A 124 1.89 -15.49 20.52
N THR A 125 0.81 -16.12 20.99
CA THR A 125 0.22 -17.32 20.40
C THR A 125 -0.90 -16.92 19.46
N ILE A 126 -0.83 -17.37 18.21
CA ILE A 126 -1.77 -17.08 17.14
C ILE A 126 -2.36 -18.41 16.69
N GLN A 127 -3.68 -18.57 16.85
CA GLN A 127 -4.41 -19.74 16.37
C GLN A 127 -5.34 -19.31 15.24
N LEU A 128 -5.09 -19.80 14.02
CA LEU A 128 -5.90 -19.48 12.85
C LEU A 128 -7.29 -20.13 12.93
N ASN A 129 -8.28 -19.42 12.39
CA ASN A 129 -9.64 -19.91 12.23
C ASN A 129 -9.62 -21.19 11.37
N PRO A 130 -10.15 -22.33 11.86
CA PRO A 130 -10.11 -23.59 11.12
C PRO A 130 -10.88 -23.53 9.79
N LYS A 131 -11.82 -22.59 9.66
CA LYS A 131 -12.61 -22.36 8.43
C LYS A 131 -11.93 -21.42 7.44
N LEU A 132 -10.76 -20.85 7.77
CA LEU A 132 -10.06 -19.93 6.89
C LEU A 132 -9.62 -20.65 5.60
N LYS A 133 -10.09 -20.13 4.48
CA LYS A 133 -9.90 -20.68 3.14
C LYS A 133 -9.76 -19.58 2.10
N THR A 134 -9.04 -19.89 1.02
CA THR A 134 -9.01 -19.04 -0.17
C THR A 134 -10.31 -19.15 -0.96
N ALA A 135 -10.50 -18.28 -1.95
CA ALA A 135 -11.65 -18.37 -2.86
C ALA A 135 -11.71 -19.69 -3.67
N SER A 136 -10.58 -20.38 -3.85
CA SER A 136 -10.55 -21.71 -4.48
C SER A 136 -10.95 -22.85 -3.54
N GLY A 137 -11.11 -22.56 -2.25
CA GLY A 137 -11.43 -23.56 -1.21
C GLY A 137 -10.21 -24.18 -0.53
N ALA A 138 -8.99 -23.86 -0.97
CA ALA A 138 -7.75 -24.26 -0.29
C ALA A 138 -7.71 -23.73 1.15
N ALA A 139 -7.30 -24.57 2.10
CA ALA A 139 -7.19 -24.19 3.50
C ALA A 139 -6.02 -23.19 3.70
N VAL A 140 -6.21 -22.24 4.62
CA VAL A 140 -5.14 -21.36 5.08
C VAL A 140 -4.76 -21.76 6.50
N ASP A 141 -3.51 -22.12 6.69
CA ASP A 141 -3.01 -22.82 7.87
C ASP A 141 -1.70 -22.22 8.40
N ALA A 142 -1.07 -22.88 9.38
CA ALA A 142 0.13 -22.36 10.02
C ALA A 142 1.32 -22.19 9.05
N ASP A 143 1.38 -22.93 7.94
CA ASP A 143 2.43 -22.75 6.94
C ASP A 143 2.26 -21.41 6.21
N ASP A 144 1.02 -21.04 5.89
CA ASP A 144 0.72 -19.73 5.32
C ASP A 144 1.11 -18.61 6.31
N LEU A 145 0.85 -18.83 7.60
CA LEU A 145 1.24 -17.86 8.63
C LEU A 145 2.77 -17.73 8.73
N LEU A 146 3.51 -18.84 8.72
CA LEU A 146 4.97 -18.83 8.65
C LEU A 146 5.45 -18.07 7.40
N PHE A 147 4.92 -18.39 6.22
CA PHE A 147 5.23 -17.65 4.98
C PHE A 147 5.03 -16.14 5.15
N ASN A 148 3.91 -15.71 5.74
CA ASN A 148 3.62 -14.29 5.97
C ASN A 148 4.66 -13.59 6.86
N PHE A 149 5.12 -14.25 7.93
CA PHE A 149 6.13 -13.69 8.83
C PHE A 149 7.50 -13.62 8.17
N TYR A 150 7.97 -14.74 7.60
CA TYR A 150 9.27 -14.81 6.96
C TYR A 150 9.36 -13.87 5.75
N LEU A 151 8.32 -13.79 4.91
CA LEU A 151 8.27 -12.86 3.78
C LEU A 151 8.40 -11.41 4.23
N ARG A 152 7.70 -11.00 5.30
CA ARG A 152 7.76 -9.62 5.81
C ARG A 152 9.10 -9.28 6.45
N CYS A 153 9.73 -10.24 7.13
CA CYS A 153 11.10 -10.08 7.61
C CYS A 153 12.06 -9.87 6.43
N GLU A 154 11.98 -10.69 5.37
CA GLU A 154 12.86 -10.55 4.21
C GLU A 154 12.59 -9.27 3.42
N LEU A 155 11.32 -8.89 3.22
CA LEU A 155 10.95 -7.61 2.59
C LEU A 155 11.51 -6.39 3.32
N ALA A 156 11.60 -6.46 4.65
CA ALA A 156 12.25 -5.41 5.43
C ALA A 156 13.77 -5.46 5.29
N GLY A 157 14.33 -6.67 5.27
CA GLY A 157 15.75 -6.92 5.11
C GLY A 157 16.61 -6.25 6.20
N VAL A 158 17.76 -5.71 5.81
CA VAL A 158 18.55 -4.80 6.68
C VAL A 158 18.18 -3.32 6.47
N GLU A 159 17.35 -3.04 5.46
CA GLU A 159 16.99 -1.69 5.03
C GLU A 159 15.98 -1.05 5.96
N LYS A 160 14.91 -1.79 6.25
CA LYS A 160 13.72 -1.30 6.95
C LYS A 160 13.48 -2.12 8.22
N GLU A 161 12.57 -1.63 9.03
CA GLU A 161 12.07 -2.36 10.19
C GLU A 161 10.82 -3.15 9.78
N ALA A 162 10.82 -4.46 9.98
CA ALA A 162 9.61 -5.25 9.87
C ALA A 162 8.62 -4.85 10.98
N PHE A 163 7.32 -5.07 10.75
CA PHE A 163 6.28 -4.95 11.78
C PHE A 163 6.32 -3.64 12.59
N GLN A 164 6.52 -2.50 11.91
CA GLN A 164 6.55 -1.16 12.54
C GLN A 164 7.56 -1.06 13.71
N GLY A 165 8.72 -1.68 13.58
CA GLY A 165 9.79 -1.64 14.57
C GLY A 165 9.78 -2.76 15.61
N ILE A 166 8.83 -3.69 15.54
CA ILE A 166 8.82 -4.84 16.45
C ILE A 166 9.86 -5.86 16.00
N CYS A 167 10.78 -6.19 16.91
CA CYS A 167 11.81 -7.18 16.68
C CYS A 167 11.37 -8.55 17.21
N ILE A 168 11.34 -9.56 16.34
CA ILE A 168 11.16 -10.96 16.74
C ILE A 168 12.52 -11.49 17.21
N VAL A 169 12.54 -12.26 18.32
CA VAL A 169 13.77 -12.91 18.80
C VAL A 169 14.38 -13.76 17.68
N GLY A 170 15.67 -13.58 17.39
CA GLY A 170 16.35 -14.31 16.30
C GLY A 170 16.15 -13.74 14.89
N GLN A 171 15.39 -12.64 14.73
CA GLN A 171 15.13 -12.05 13.42
C GLN A 171 16.41 -11.49 12.79
N GLU A 172 17.25 -10.81 13.56
CA GLU A 172 18.48 -10.21 13.03
C GLU A 172 19.47 -11.29 12.59
N GLU A 173 19.64 -12.36 13.39
CA GLU A 173 20.49 -13.50 13.07
C GLU A 173 20.04 -14.22 11.80
N TYR A 174 18.73 -14.42 11.64
CA TYR A 174 18.14 -14.95 10.42
C TYR A 174 18.44 -14.04 9.22
N ILE A 175 18.14 -12.76 9.34
CA ILE A 175 18.34 -11.75 8.28
C ILE A 175 19.80 -11.70 7.83
N TYR A 176 20.74 -11.66 8.77
CA TYR A 176 22.16 -11.66 8.47
C TYR A 176 22.73 -13.05 8.13
N GLY A 177 21.96 -14.13 8.37
CA GLY A 177 22.37 -15.51 8.14
C GLY A 177 23.50 -16.00 9.07
N SER A 178 23.62 -15.43 10.28
CA SER A 178 24.72 -15.69 11.22
C SER A 178 24.33 -15.35 12.67
N ALA A 179 24.78 -16.16 13.64
CA ALA A 179 24.74 -15.78 15.07
C ALA A 179 25.75 -14.66 15.39
N ASP A 180 26.90 -14.65 14.71
CA ASP A 180 27.93 -13.63 14.91
C ASP A 180 27.62 -12.42 14.01
N LEU A 181 26.74 -11.55 14.52
CA LEU A 181 26.25 -10.36 13.83
C LEU A 181 27.38 -9.34 13.58
N GLU A 182 28.26 -9.15 14.56
CA GLU A 182 29.37 -8.18 14.47
C GLU A 182 30.34 -8.57 13.36
N LYS A 183 30.75 -9.84 13.32
CA LYS A 183 31.59 -10.34 12.23
C LYS A 183 30.88 -10.24 10.89
N ARG A 184 29.58 -10.58 10.82
CA ARG A 184 28.82 -10.55 9.58
C ARG A 184 28.65 -9.13 9.03
N LYS A 185 28.34 -8.15 9.88
CA LYS A 185 28.26 -6.72 9.49
C LYS A 185 29.61 -6.21 8.97
N LYS A 186 30.72 -6.60 9.61
CA LYS A 186 32.08 -6.29 9.13
C LYS A 186 32.34 -6.91 7.76
N GLU A 187 32.01 -8.18 7.55
CA GLU A 187 32.19 -8.88 6.28
C GLU A 187 31.40 -8.20 5.14
N ILE A 188 30.14 -7.83 5.38
CA ILE A 188 29.31 -7.09 4.41
C ILE A 188 29.97 -5.74 4.04
N ASN A 189 30.47 -5.01 5.04
CA ASN A 189 31.15 -3.73 4.79
C ASN A 189 32.47 -3.91 4.02
N GLU A 190 33.23 -4.99 4.24
CA GLU A 190 34.43 -5.30 3.45
C GLU A 190 34.09 -5.65 1.99
N ILE A 191 33.00 -6.39 1.76
CA ILE A 191 32.49 -6.68 0.41
C ILE A 191 32.15 -5.38 -0.32
N LEU A 192 31.55 -4.40 0.36
CA LEU A 192 31.22 -3.11 -0.24
C LEU A 192 32.44 -2.25 -0.59
N LYS A 193 33.59 -2.43 0.10
CA LYS A 193 34.84 -1.74 -0.27
C LYS A 193 35.43 -2.28 -1.56
N LYS A 194 35.21 -3.57 -1.86
CA LYS A 194 35.74 -4.26 -3.05
C LYS A 194 34.65 -5.16 -3.66
N PRO A 195 33.58 -4.57 -4.23
CA PRO A 195 32.44 -5.33 -4.71
C PRO A 195 32.82 -6.18 -5.93
N SER A 196 32.27 -7.39 -6.00
CA SER A 196 32.36 -8.24 -7.18
C SER A 196 31.67 -7.59 -8.39
N LYS A 197 31.95 -8.05 -9.62
CA LYS A 197 31.29 -7.52 -10.83
C LYS A 197 29.76 -7.63 -10.76
N GLU A 198 29.26 -8.70 -10.16
CA GLU A 198 27.82 -8.89 -9.96
C GLU A 198 27.25 -7.86 -8.99
N LEU A 199 27.91 -7.64 -7.85
CA LEU A 199 27.47 -6.62 -6.89
C LEU A 199 27.60 -5.19 -7.46
N GLN A 200 28.64 -4.90 -8.25
CA GLN A 200 28.77 -3.61 -8.94
C GLN A 200 27.59 -3.35 -9.87
N LYS A 201 27.16 -4.37 -10.63
CA LYS A 201 25.98 -4.28 -11.49
C LYS A 201 24.71 -4.00 -10.68
N GLN A 202 24.50 -4.73 -9.59
CA GLN A 202 23.34 -4.53 -8.71
C GLN A 202 23.34 -3.13 -8.07
N LEU A 203 24.47 -2.67 -7.52
CA LEU A 203 24.59 -1.32 -6.94
C LEU A 203 24.30 -0.23 -7.98
N LYS A 204 24.77 -0.41 -9.22
CA LYS A 204 24.50 0.52 -10.32
C LYS A 204 23.02 0.55 -10.70
N GLU A 205 22.41 -0.60 -10.94
CA GLU A 205 21.03 -0.65 -11.45
C GLU A 205 20.00 -0.38 -10.35
N GLU A 206 20.14 -0.98 -9.17
CA GLU A 206 19.12 -0.93 -8.11
C GLU A 206 19.23 0.27 -7.17
N ILE A 207 20.38 0.96 -7.15
CA ILE A 207 20.55 2.17 -6.32
C ILE A 207 20.77 3.37 -7.24
N VAL A 208 21.90 3.40 -7.96
CA VAL A 208 22.33 4.61 -8.67
C VAL A 208 21.32 4.99 -9.76
N LYS A 209 20.98 4.05 -10.64
CA LYS A 209 20.07 4.30 -11.76
C LYS A 209 18.63 4.50 -11.28
N ALA A 210 18.16 3.67 -10.34
CA ALA A 210 16.81 3.78 -9.78
C ALA A 210 16.57 5.17 -9.15
N GLU A 211 17.51 5.64 -8.32
CA GLU A 211 17.41 6.96 -7.70
C GLU A 211 17.46 8.10 -8.73
N LEU A 212 18.41 8.04 -9.67
CA LEU A 212 18.51 9.05 -10.71
C LEU A 212 17.28 9.09 -11.61
N GLN A 213 16.58 7.96 -11.78
CA GLN A 213 15.32 7.89 -12.52
C GLN A 213 14.22 8.65 -11.77
N GLU A 214 14.09 8.42 -10.46
CA GLU A 214 13.14 9.17 -9.60
C GLU A 214 13.44 10.68 -9.62
N GLU A 215 14.73 11.05 -9.62
CA GLU A 215 15.14 12.46 -9.70
C GLU A 215 14.89 13.09 -11.07
N LEU A 216 15.00 12.33 -12.16
CA LEU A 216 14.59 12.79 -13.49
C LEU A 216 13.07 12.97 -13.58
N GLU A 217 12.29 12.06 -13.00
CA GLU A 217 10.83 12.17 -12.94
C GLU A 217 10.38 13.38 -12.12
N TRP A 218 11.04 13.63 -10.98
CA TRP A 218 10.84 14.85 -10.21
C TRP A 218 11.19 16.10 -11.03
N VAL A 219 12.33 16.11 -11.72
CA VAL A 219 12.69 17.24 -12.61
C VAL A 219 11.63 17.45 -13.69
N ARG A 220 11.07 16.38 -14.29
CA ARG A 220 9.99 16.48 -15.28
C ARG A 220 8.70 17.06 -14.70
N SER A 221 8.38 16.78 -13.43
CA SER A 221 7.16 17.33 -12.81
C SER A 221 7.25 18.85 -12.66
N LEU A 222 8.43 19.40 -12.35
CA LEU A 222 8.64 20.84 -12.23
C LEU A 222 8.29 21.61 -13.51
N PHE A 223 8.46 21.01 -14.69
CA PHE A 223 8.14 21.68 -15.96
C PHE A 223 6.63 21.68 -16.30
N GLN A 224 5.81 20.99 -15.50
CA GLN A 224 4.36 20.89 -15.69
C GLN A 224 3.59 21.85 -14.79
N GLU A 225 4.25 22.45 -13.79
CA GLU A 225 3.61 23.31 -12.79
C GLU A 225 3.87 24.79 -13.10
N GLU A 226 2.81 25.60 -13.12
CA GLU A 226 2.90 27.03 -13.44
C GLU A 226 3.82 27.80 -12.47
N GLU A 227 3.86 27.38 -11.20
CA GLU A 227 4.69 27.98 -10.15
C GLU A 227 6.20 27.88 -10.44
N TYR A 228 6.61 26.92 -11.27
CA TYR A 228 8.01 26.67 -11.62
C TYR A 228 8.38 27.15 -13.03
N GLN A 229 7.55 27.98 -13.67
CA GLN A 229 7.85 28.53 -15.01
C GLN A 229 9.21 29.24 -15.09
N PHE A 230 9.72 29.83 -14.00
CA PHE A 230 11.05 30.43 -13.96
C PHE A 230 12.17 29.42 -14.27
N ILE A 231 11.99 28.14 -13.98
CA ILE A 231 12.95 27.07 -14.30
C ILE A 231 13.07 26.91 -15.81
N SER A 232 11.94 26.88 -16.51
CA SER A 232 11.88 26.75 -17.98
C SER A 232 12.53 27.92 -18.72
N SER A 233 12.61 29.09 -18.07
CA SER A 233 13.31 30.26 -18.62
C SER A 233 14.84 30.09 -18.62
N LYS A 234 15.39 29.30 -17.68
CA LYS A 234 16.83 29.08 -17.49
C LYS A 234 17.31 27.76 -18.12
N TYR A 235 16.48 26.73 -18.11
CA TYR A 235 16.77 25.40 -18.66
C TYR A 235 15.66 25.03 -19.64
N LYS A 236 16.03 24.79 -20.91
CA LYS A 236 15.03 24.61 -21.98
C LYS A 236 14.30 23.28 -21.89
N GLU A 237 15.00 22.23 -21.46
CA GLU A 237 14.46 20.88 -21.37
C GLU A 237 14.76 20.28 -19.97
N PRO A 238 13.90 19.38 -19.45
CA PRO A 238 14.13 18.68 -18.17
C PRO A 238 15.53 18.06 -18.07
N LYS A 239 16.03 17.44 -19.15
CA LYS A 239 17.38 16.87 -19.22
C LYS A 239 18.51 17.87 -18.89
N ASP A 240 18.32 19.16 -19.20
CA ASP A 240 19.34 20.20 -18.95
C ASP A 240 19.42 20.53 -17.46
N LEU A 241 18.26 20.63 -16.80
CA LEU A 241 18.18 20.83 -15.35
C LEU A 241 18.68 19.60 -14.61
N PHE A 242 18.28 18.40 -15.06
CA PHE A 242 18.76 17.14 -14.51
C PHE A 242 20.29 17.04 -14.59
N ALA A 243 20.86 17.36 -15.76
CA ALA A 243 22.31 17.39 -15.94
C ALA A 243 22.99 18.42 -15.02
N TYR A 244 22.38 19.58 -14.80
CA TYR A 244 22.92 20.61 -13.92
C TYR A 244 23.02 20.13 -12.46
N TYR A 245 22.01 19.43 -11.95
CA TYR A 245 22.01 18.95 -10.57
C TYR A 245 22.77 17.64 -10.36
N TYR A 246 22.68 16.72 -11.31
CA TYR A 246 23.08 15.33 -11.10
C TYR A 246 24.29 14.89 -11.93
N ALA A 247 24.88 15.74 -12.77
CA ALA A 247 26.17 15.39 -13.35
C ALA A 247 27.27 15.46 -12.28
N TYR A 248 27.88 14.33 -11.95
CA TYR A 248 28.99 14.26 -11.01
C TYR A 248 30.24 15.00 -11.51
N LYS A 249 30.46 15.02 -12.84
CA LYS A 249 31.56 15.73 -13.49
C LYS A 249 31.19 17.21 -13.72
N THR A 250 32.01 18.11 -13.19
CA THR A 250 31.80 19.57 -13.17
C THR A 250 31.78 20.29 -14.53
N LYS A 251 31.98 19.58 -15.65
CA LYS A 251 31.99 20.14 -17.02
C LYS A 251 31.06 19.39 -17.99
N TYR A 252 30.10 18.66 -17.47
CA TYR A 252 29.18 17.90 -18.32
C TYR A 252 28.26 18.83 -19.13
N SER A 253 28.02 18.50 -20.41
CA SER A 253 27.09 19.21 -21.28
C SER A 253 26.05 18.26 -21.87
N ALA A 254 24.78 18.65 -21.75
CA ALA A 254 23.63 17.97 -22.35
C ALA A 254 23.36 18.41 -23.81
N LYS A 255 24.12 19.40 -24.33
CA LYS A 255 23.87 19.99 -25.64
C LYS A 255 23.98 18.94 -26.75
N GLY A 256 22.94 18.87 -27.59
CA GLY A 256 22.89 17.96 -28.74
C GLY A 256 22.59 16.50 -28.39
N LYS A 257 22.26 16.19 -27.14
CA LYS A 257 21.94 14.83 -26.67
C LYS A 257 20.45 14.65 -26.41
N THR A 258 19.98 13.42 -26.55
CA THR A 258 18.64 13.02 -26.09
C THR A 258 18.61 12.91 -24.57
N GLU A 259 17.42 12.98 -23.97
CA GLU A 259 17.26 12.81 -22.52
C GLU A 259 17.77 11.44 -22.05
N GLN A 260 17.49 10.37 -22.80
CA GLN A 260 18.00 9.02 -22.51
C GLN A 260 19.53 8.97 -22.54
N GLN A 261 20.17 9.58 -23.55
CA GLN A 261 21.63 9.65 -23.61
C GLN A 261 22.19 10.41 -22.40
N VAL A 262 21.57 11.54 -22.04
CA VAL A 262 21.98 12.33 -20.88
C VAL A 262 21.88 11.52 -19.59
N PHE A 263 20.76 10.81 -19.42
CA PHE A 263 20.51 9.95 -18.28
C PHE A 263 21.57 8.84 -18.17
N ASP A 264 21.77 8.06 -19.24
CA ASP A 264 22.72 6.95 -19.25
C ASP A 264 24.17 7.42 -19.02
N GLU A 265 24.56 8.54 -19.63
CA GLU A 265 25.88 9.13 -19.42
C GLU A 265 26.08 9.59 -17.97
N ILE A 266 25.07 10.20 -17.34
CA ILE A 266 25.14 10.62 -15.94
C ILE A 266 25.21 9.41 -15.01
N VAL A 267 24.36 8.39 -15.20
CA VAL A 267 24.44 7.11 -14.46
C VAL A 267 25.85 6.51 -14.57
N ASN A 268 26.46 6.54 -15.76
CA ASN A 268 27.82 6.06 -15.99
C ASN A 268 28.91 6.87 -15.27
N GLN A 269 28.68 8.15 -14.94
CA GLN A 269 29.64 8.95 -14.16
C GLN A 269 29.75 8.43 -12.73
N TYR A 270 28.64 7.97 -12.15
CA TYR A 270 28.61 7.36 -10.81
C TYR A 270 29.06 5.90 -10.84
N SER A 271 28.82 5.17 -11.95
CA SER A 271 29.07 3.73 -12.03
C SER A 271 28.30 3.01 -10.91
N TRP A 272 28.98 2.28 -10.02
CA TRP A 272 28.38 1.62 -8.85
C TRP A 272 28.53 2.43 -7.55
N HIS A 273 29.17 3.60 -7.59
CA HIS A 273 29.49 4.41 -6.43
C HIS A 273 28.28 5.17 -5.88
N TYR A 274 27.41 4.44 -5.17
CA TYR A 274 26.27 5.01 -4.46
C TYR A 274 26.70 6.04 -3.40
N ASP A 275 27.91 5.95 -2.87
CA ASP A 275 28.48 6.91 -1.92
C ASP A 275 28.80 8.26 -2.58
N TRP A 276 29.04 8.29 -3.89
CA TRP A 276 29.15 9.54 -4.65
C TRP A 276 27.79 10.16 -4.88
N LEU A 277 26.77 9.34 -5.11
CA LEU A 277 25.38 9.79 -5.22
C LEU A 277 24.89 10.42 -3.92
N THR A 278 25.20 9.84 -2.75
CA THR A 278 24.89 10.41 -1.44
C THR A 278 25.40 11.84 -1.27
N LYS A 279 26.56 12.18 -1.83
CA LYS A 279 27.11 13.56 -1.77
C LYS A 279 26.29 14.57 -2.57
N VAL A 280 25.58 14.10 -3.60
CA VAL A 280 24.77 14.94 -4.50
C VAL A 280 23.33 15.02 -4.01
N THR A 281 22.70 13.88 -3.71
CA THR A 281 21.31 13.83 -3.28
C THR A 281 21.12 14.26 -1.83
N ASN A 282 22.16 14.09 -1.00
CA ASN A 282 22.13 14.21 0.46
C ASN A 282 21.25 13.14 1.13
N GLU A 283 21.10 11.98 0.48
CA GLU A 283 20.39 10.81 0.99
C GLU A 283 21.37 9.65 1.23
N SER A 284 21.10 8.83 2.24
CA SER A 284 21.96 7.69 2.60
C SER A 284 21.48 6.40 1.97
N TYR A 285 22.29 5.83 1.07
CA TYR A 285 21.99 4.54 0.42
C TYR A 285 22.70 3.35 1.06
N THR A 286 23.40 3.56 2.18
CA THR A 286 24.27 2.55 2.82
C THR A 286 23.51 1.28 3.18
N LYS A 287 22.31 1.37 3.75
CA LYS A 287 21.54 0.17 4.11
C LYS A 287 21.09 -0.63 2.89
N ARG A 288 20.68 0.04 1.81
CA ARG A 288 20.30 -0.60 0.54
C ARG A 288 21.50 -1.29 -0.10
N ALA A 289 22.69 -0.68 -0.03
CA ALA A 289 23.92 -1.30 -0.47
C ALA A 289 24.31 -2.52 0.38
N GLN A 290 24.16 -2.42 1.72
CA GLN A 290 24.37 -3.54 2.64
C GLN A 290 23.42 -4.70 2.36
N GLU A 291 22.16 -4.43 2.02
CA GLU A 291 21.18 -5.45 1.63
C GLU A 291 21.63 -6.21 0.37
N LEU A 292 22.08 -5.51 -0.67
CA LEU A 292 22.59 -6.16 -1.89
C LEU A 292 23.85 -6.99 -1.61
N ALA A 293 24.79 -6.45 -0.83
CA ALA A 293 25.99 -7.18 -0.42
C ALA A 293 25.66 -8.41 0.44
N ARG A 294 24.69 -8.30 1.36
CA ARG A 294 24.15 -9.41 2.16
C ARG A 294 23.57 -10.49 1.25
N SER A 295 22.73 -10.13 0.28
CA SER A 295 22.12 -11.06 -0.67
C SER A 295 23.19 -11.84 -1.46
N VAL A 296 24.22 -11.17 -1.97
CA VAL A 296 25.36 -11.81 -2.65
C VAL A 296 26.12 -12.75 -1.72
N LEU A 297 26.33 -12.35 -0.46
CA LEU A 297 27.03 -13.15 0.54
C LEU A 297 26.26 -14.43 0.90
N LEU A 298 24.95 -14.33 1.14
CA LEU A 298 24.12 -15.48 1.54
C LEU A 298 23.98 -16.54 0.46
N LYS A 299 24.19 -16.20 -0.82
CA LYS A 299 24.23 -17.14 -1.94
C LYS A 299 25.50 -18.00 -1.96
N GLN A 300 26.54 -17.64 -1.20
CA GLN A 300 27.75 -18.44 -1.11
C GLN A 300 27.55 -19.63 -0.17
N GLU A 301 28.11 -20.78 -0.56
CA GLU A 301 28.03 -22.00 0.22
C GLU A 301 28.57 -21.79 1.65
N GLY A 302 27.82 -22.26 2.65
CA GLY A 302 28.18 -22.16 4.07
C GLY A 302 28.04 -20.77 4.70
N LYS A 303 27.64 -19.73 3.96
CA LYS A 303 27.46 -18.38 4.52
C LYS A 303 26.11 -18.14 5.15
N ASP A 304 25.07 -18.85 4.74
CA ASP A 304 23.78 -18.77 5.40
C ASP A 304 23.62 -19.91 6.40
N THR A 305 23.95 -19.63 7.67
CA THR A 305 23.89 -20.63 8.76
C THR A 305 22.64 -20.49 9.63
N MET A 306 21.87 -19.42 9.46
CA MET A 306 20.67 -19.13 10.27
C MET A 306 19.43 -19.15 9.38
N LYS A 307 18.85 -20.35 9.27
CA LYS A 307 17.71 -20.62 8.39
C LYS A 307 16.35 -20.37 9.03
N GLN A 308 16.31 -20.15 10.35
CA GLN A 308 15.07 -19.94 11.11
C GLN A 308 15.21 -18.74 12.02
N ILE A 309 14.08 -18.07 12.26
CA ILE A 309 13.91 -17.07 13.31
C ILE A 309 13.59 -17.84 14.60
N SER A 310 14.50 -17.82 15.57
CA SER A 310 14.39 -18.63 16.79
C SER A 310 13.15 -18.33 17.62
N GLY A 311 12.64 -17.10 17.55
CA GLY A 311 11.42 -16.67 18.21
C GLY A 311 10.13 -17.11 17.52
N ILE A 312 10.16 -17.76 16.34
CA ILE A 312 8.97 -18.24 15.63
C ILE A 312 8.89 -19.77 15.74
N GLN A 313 7.81 -20.27 16.32
CA GLN A 313 7.59 -21.70 16.48
C GLN A 313 6.19 -22.11 15.99
N LYS A 314 6.14 -22.98 14.98
CA LYS A 314 4.92 -23.72 14.63
C LYS A 314 4.63 -24.75 15.72
N LYS A 315 3.46 -24.68 16.34
CA LYS A 315 3.02 -25.63 17.38
C LYS A 315 2.24 -26.79 16.77
N ASP A 316 1.34 -26.48 15.84
CA ASP A 316 0.51 -27.46 15.14
C ASP A 316 0.10 -26.89 13.76
N GLY A 317 -0.84 -27.56 13.08
CA GLY A 317 -1.32 -27.13 11.76
C GLY A 317 -2.02 -25.77 11.72
N ARG A 318 -2.42 -25.18 12.85
CA ARG A 318 -3.15 -23.90 12.93
C ARG A 318 -2.56 -22.90 13.91
N THR A 319 -1.60 -23.31 14.73
CA THR A 319 -1.07 -22.50 15.82
C THR A 319 0.41 -22.18 15.63
N VAL A 320 0.75 -20.90 15.74
CA VAL A 320 2.13 -20.38 15.74
C VAL A 320 2.35 -19.56 17.01
N VAL A 321 3.53 -19.68 17.61
CA VAL A 321 3.97 -18.87 18.73
C VAL A 321 5.13 -17.99 18.28
N ILE A 322 5.07 -16.70 18.65
CA ILE A 322 6.08 -15.71 18.32
C ILE A 322 6.58 -15.04 19.59
N GLN A 323 7.89 -14.96 19.74
CA GLN A 323 8.55 -14.21 20.80
C GLN A 323 9.02 -12.86 20.25
N ALA A 324 8.36 -11.78 20.69
CA ALA A 324 8.69 -10.42 20.28
C ALA A 324 9.33 -9.65 21.45
N VAL A 325 10.37 -8.88 21.17
CA VAL A 325 11.01 -8.00 22.15
C VAL A 325 10.09 -6.79 22.40
N GLY A 326 9.77 -6.52 23.67
CA GLY A 326 8.87 -5.43 24.06
C GLY A 326 7.60 -5.89 24.77
N LYS A 327 6.75 -4.94 25.13
CA LYS A 327 5.51 -5.13 25.92
C LYS A 327 4.29 -5.47 25.03
N GLU A 328 3.08 -5.45 25.60
CA GLU A 328 1.85 -5.92 24.95
C GLU A 328 1.46 -5.21 23.65
N ASP A 329 1.91 -3.97 23.42
CA ASP A 329 1.68 -3.21 22.19
C ASP A 329 2.35 -3.87 20.95
N CYS A 330 3.24 -4.83 21.17
CA CYS A 330 3.85 -5.62 20.11
C CYS A 330 2.82 -6.39 19.27
N VAL A 331 1.70 -6.84 19.87
CA VAL A 331 0.71 -7.67 19.14
C VAL A 331 0.06 -6.89 18.00
N ASP A 332 -0.33 -5.65 18.28
CA ASP A 332 -1.03 -4.80 17.32
C ASP A 332 -0.16 -4.54 16.10
N LYS A 333 1.12 -4.21 16.31
CA LYS A 333 2.08 -3.97 15.22
C LYS A 333 2.48 -5.25 14.48
N LEU A 334 2.66 -6.35 15.21
CA LEU A 334 3.10 -7.62 14.67
C LEU A 334 2.00 -8.32 13.85
N CYS A 335 0.74 -8.14 14.23
CA CYS A 335 -0.39 -8.86 13.62
C CYS A 335 -1.26 -7.99 12.69
N ASP A 336 -1.03 -6.68 12.58
CA ASP A 336 -1.80 -5.82 11.68
C ASP A 336 -1.32 -5.95 10.22
N PHE A 337 -1.69 -7.07 9.61
CA PHE A 337 -1.42 -7.34 8.21
C PHE A 337 -2.47 -8.27 7.59
N TRP A 338 -2.64 -8.15 6.26
CA TRP A 338 -3.48 -9.03 5.46
C TRP A 338 -2.86 -10.42 5.33
N VAL A 339 -3.62 -11.47 5.67
CA VAL A 339 -3.16 -12.86 5.59
C VAL A 339 -3.06 -13.29 4.13
N LEU A 340 -1.84 -13.60 3.68
CA LEU A 340 -1.56 -14.07 2.32
C LEU A 340 -1.54 -15.59 2.25
N PRO A 341 -2.34 -16.23 1.38
CA PRO A 341 -2.20 -17.65 1.09
C PRO A 341 -0.88 -17.93 0.37
N LEU A 342 -0.12 -18.93 0.83
CA LEU A 342 1.13 -19.34 0.23
C LEU A 342 0.95 -19.70 -1.24
N ASP A 343 -0.11 -20.43 -1.58
CA ASP A 343 -0.36 -20.88 -2.96
C ASP A 343 -0.65 -19.71 -3.94
N GLY A 344 -1.02 -18.54 -3.42
CA GLY A 344 -1.31 -17.35 -4.23
C GLY A 344 -0.13 -16.40 -4.39
N TYR A 345 0.82 -16.42 -3.46
CA TYR A 345 1.89 -15.41 -3.37
C TYR A 345 3.30 -15.99 -3.29
N GLY A 346 3.47 -17.22 -2.83
CA GLY A 346 4.73 -17.94 -2.83
C GLY A 346 4.62 -19.23 -3.64
N ASN A 347 5.43 -20.22 -3.27
CA ASN A 347 5.44 -21.54 -3.88
C ASN A 347 5.41 -22.62 -2.80
N ARG A 348 4.31 -23.36 -2.71
CA ARG A 348 4.15 -24.42 -1.70
C ARG A 348 5.13 -25.59 -1.86
N GLU A 349 5.59 -25.89 -3.07
CA GLU A 349 6.62 -26.92 -3.28
C GLU A 349 7.97 -26.50 -2.68
N ARG A 350 8.17 -25.20 -2.45
CA ARG A 350 9.35 -24.63 -1.77
C ARG A 350 9.13 -24.45 -0.27
N PHE A 351 8.07 -25.01 0.32
CA PHE A 351 7.84 -24.92 1.76
C PHE A 351 8.24 -26.22 2.45
N ASP A 352 9.22 -26.13 3.33
CA ASP A 352 9.63 -27.24 4.21
C ASP A 352 9.48 -26.90 5.72
N GLY A 353 9.14 -25.65 6.04
CA GLY A 353 8.96 -25.14 7.41
C GLY A 353 10.24 -25.11 8.25
N LYS A 354 11.39 -25.39 7.63
CA LYS A 354 12.70 -25.51 8.28
C LYS A 354 13.73 -24.56 7.70
N GLN A 355 13.90 -24.59 6.39
CA GLN A 355 14.86 -23.78 5.66
C GLN A 355 14.18 -22.87 4.65
N ASN A 356 13.08 -23.33 4.07
CA ASN A 356 12.37 -22.62 3.02
C ASN A 356 10.91 -22.44 3.43
N PHE A 357 10.43 -21.21 3.30
CA PHE A 357 9.10 -20.78 3.73
C PHE A 357 8.24 -20.41 2.52
N GLY A 358 8.48 -21.04 1.38
CA GLY A 358 7.72 -20.82 0.14
C GLY A 358 8.39 -19.89 -0.87
N PHE A 359 9.63 -19.48 -0.63
CA PHE A 359 10.43 -18.65 -1.52
C PHE A 359 11.92 -18.80 -1.18
N TYR A 360 12.82 -18.44 -2.10
CA TYR A 360 14.24 -18.33 -1.81
C TYR A 360 14.56 -16.94 -1.28
N ARG A 361 15.49 -16.86 -0.31
CA ARG A 361 15.98 -15.58 0.20
C ARG A 361 16.56 -14.74 -0.94
N GLY A 362 16.11 -13.50 -1.08
CA GLY A 362 16.43 -12.60 -2.18
C GLY A 362 15.37 -12.55 -3.30
N GLU A 363 14.29 -13.35 -3.23
CA GLU A 363 13.15 -13.30 -4.17
C GLU A 363 11.99 -12.42 -3.66
N GLU A 364 12.07 -11.85 -2.45
CA GLU A 364 10.98 -11.10 -1.82
C GLU A 364 10.51 -9.88 -2.62
N LYS A 365 11.42 -9.16 -3.29
CA LYS A 365 11.07 -8.04 -4.18
C LYS A 365 10.25 -8.52 -5.39
N GLU A 366 10.63 -9.65 -5.98
CA GLU A 366 9.89 -10.24 -7.10
C GLU A 366 8.49 -10.69 -6.65
N ILE A 367 8.35 -11.21 -5.43
CA ILE A 367 7.05 -11.55 -4.83
C ILE A 367 6.20 -10.29 -4.64
N LEU A 368 6.78 -9.21 -4.12
CA LEU A 368 6.10 -7.92 -3.98
C LEU A 368 5.65 -7.38 -5.34
N GLU A 369 6.52 -7.36 -6.34
CA GLU A 369 6.20 -6.91 -7.70
C GLU A 369 5.07 -7.73 -8.33
N LYS A 370 5.16 -9.06 -8.23
CA LYS A 370 4.11 -9.96 -8.73
C LYS A 370 2.81 -9.83 -7.94
N SER A 371 2.85 -9.34 -6.70
CA SER A 371 1.65 -9.18 -5.87
C SER A 371 0.77 -7.99 -6.31
N PHE A 372 1.30 -7.02 -7.04
CA PHE A 372 0.52 -5.88 -7.53
C PHE A 372 -0.62 -6.35 -8.44
N GLY A 373 -1.84 -5.93 -8.12
CA GLY A 373 -3.03 -6.33 -8.87
C GLY A 373 -3.45 -7.79 -8.71
N ARG A 374 -2.76 -8.58 -7.88
CA ARG A 374 -3.16 -9.94 -7.50
C ARG A 374 -3.83 -9.90 -6.14
N TYR A 375 -5.11 -10.29 -6.11
CA TYR A 375 -5.92 -10.24 -4.90
C TYR A 375 -6.50 -11.63 -4.55
N TYR A 376 -5.60 -12.60 -4.37
CA TYR A 376 -5.93 -13.98 -3.99
C TYR A 376 -6.04 -14.08 -2.47
N GLY A 377 -7.14 -13.56 -1.92
CA GLY A 377 -7.29 -13.43 -0.47
C GLY A 377 -8.29 -14.39 0.18
N THR A 378 -8.45 -14.17 1.48
CA THR A 378 -9.34 -14.88 2.41
C THR A 378 -10.62 -14.11 2.72
N GLY A 379 -10.81 -12.94 2.11
CA GLY A 379 -11.92 -12.02 2.38
C GLY A 379 -13.27 -12.49 1.81
N ALA A 380 -14.28 -11.64 1.99
CA ALA A 380 -15.65 -11.94 1.57
C ALA A 380 -15.84 -11.91 0.05
N PHE A 381 -14.92 -11.27 -0.67
CA PHE A 381 -14.88 -11.22 -2.12
C PHE A 381 -13.47 -11.55 -2.62
N TYR A 382 -13.36 -11.90 -3.90
CA TYR A 382 -12.09 -12.04 -4.61
C TYR A 382 -12.17 -11.28 -5.93
N VAL A 383 -11.02 -10.93 -6.49
CA VAL A 383 -10.96 -10.16 -7.73
C VAL A 383 -11.10 -11.08 -8.92
N LYS A 384 -12.13 -10.80 -9.72
CA LYS A 384 -12.43 -11.52 -10.96
C LYS A 384 -11.76 -10.88 -12.17
N LYS A 385 -11.75 -9.55 -12.21
CA LYS A 385 -11.18 -8.75 -13.30
C LYS A 385 -10.72 -7.40 -12.75
N MET A 386 -9.62 -6.89 -13.27
CA MET A 386 -9.15 -5.53 -13.03
C MET A 386 -8.69 -4.91 -14.35
N ASP A 387 -9.10 -3.67 -14.59
CA ASP A 387 -8.59 -2.83 -15.68
C ASP A 387 -8.34 -1.39 -15.17
N GLY A 388 -8.00 -0.47 -16.07
CA GLY A 388 -7.69 0.91 -15.72
C GLY A 388 -8.87 1.67 -15.09
N GLU A 389 -10.10 1.26 -15.37
CA GLU A 389 -11.30 1.96 -14.91
C GLU A 389 -12.00 1.27 -13.74
N ARG A 390 -11.91 -0.07 -13.64
CA ARG A 390 -12.75 -0.85 -12.72
C ARG A 390 -12.03 -2.05 -12.13
N ILE A 391 -12.42 -2.41 -10.90
CA ILE A 391 -12.11 -3.69 -10.26
C ILE A 391 -13.42 -4.43 -10.02
N VAL A 392 -13.55 -5.63 -10.59
CA VAL A 392 -14.74 -6.47 -10.45
C VAL A 392 -14.46 -7.54 -9.40
N LEU A 393 -15.23 -7.53 -8.32
CA LEU A 393 -15.16 -8.49 -7.24
C LEU A 393 -16.35 -9.45 -7.29
N GLU A 394 -16.09 -10.73 -7.07
CA GLU A 394 -17.12 -11.76 -6.93
C GLU A 394 -17.11 -12.32 -5.51
N ARG A 395 -18.28 -12.72 -5.02
CA ARG A 395 -18.43 -13.29 -3.68
C ARG A 395 -17.57 -14.54 -3.52
N ASN A 396 -16.79 -14.58 -2.44
CA ASN A 396 -16.11 -15.78 -1.96
C ASN A 396 -17.10 -16.70 -1.22
N SER A 397 -17.38 -17.88 -1.76
CA SER A 397 -18.24 -18.89 -1.11
C SER A 397 -17.60 -19.57 0.10
N HIS A 398 -16.28 -19.44 0.26
CA HIS A 398 -15.48 -20.04 1.32
C HIS A 398 -15.04 -19.05 2.39
N TYR A 399 -15.56 -17.82 2.37
CA TYR A 399 -15.29 -16.82 3.40
C TYR A 399 -15.59 -17.39 4.79
N ALA A 400 -14.63 -17.29 5.71
CA ALA A 400 -14.74 -17.85 7.06
C ALA A 400 -15.82 -17.15 7.90
N GLY A 401 -16.09 -15.88 7.61
CA GLY A 401 -17.15 -15.11 8.25
C GLY A 401 -18.54 -15.39 7.67
N GLN A 402 -19.44 -14.42 7.78
CA GLN A 402 -20.80 -14.57 7.27
C GLN A 402 -20.84 -14.52 5.75
N LYS A 403 -21.53 -15.50 5.13
CA LYS A 403 -21.72 -15.55 3.67
C LYS A 403 -22.23 -14.19 3.16
N ALA A 404 -21.52 -13.64 2.17
CA ALA A 404 -21.90 -12.37 1.59
C ALA A 404 -23.29 -12.44 0.95
N LYS A 405 -24.11 -11.43 1.23
CA LYS A 405 -25.45 -11.26 0.65
C LYS A 405 -25.36 -10.73 -0.78
N LEU A 406 -24.36 -9.88 -1.05
CA LEU A 406 -24.00 -9.44 -2.40
C LEU A 406 -23.41 -10.60 -3.20
N LYS A 407 -23.65 -10.60 -4.51
CA LYS A 407 -22.99 -11.52 -5.44
C LYS A 407 -21.72 -10.90 -6.03
N LYS A 408 -21.77 -9.60 -6.31
CA LYS A 408 -20.76 -8.89 -7.09
C LYS A 408 -20.60 -7.46 -6.60
N ILE A 409 -19.37 -6.94 -6.69
CA ILE A 409 -19.03 -5.54 -6.43
C ILE A 409 -18.25 -5.04 -7.64
N VAL A 410 -18.58 -3.86 -8.13
CA VAL A 410 -17.80 -3.14 -9.13
C VAL A 410 -17.20 -1.92 -8.44
N VAL A 411 -15.89 -1.93 -8.23
CA VAL A 411 -15.14 -0.78 -7.70
C VAL A 411 -14.74 0.09 -8.89
N LEU A 412 -15.20 1.33 -8.90
CA LEU A 412 -14.79 2.35 -9.86
C LEU A 412 -13.43 2.92 -9.44
N ARG A 413 -12.54 3.10 -10.41
CA ARG A 413 -11.24 3.76 -10.26
C ARG A 413 -11.32 5.19 -10.78
N LYS A 414 -12.38 5.88 -10.39
CA LYS A 414 -12.62 7.27 -10.78
C LYS A 414 -11.90 8.20 -9.81
N ASN A 415 -11.18 9.17 -10.35
CA ASN A 415 -10.70 10.32 -9.58
C ASN A 415 -11.62 11.49 -9.92
N TYR A 416 -12.66 11.70 -9.12
CA TYR A 416 -13.58 12.82 -9.34
C TYR A 416 -12.84 14.15 -9.18
N GLU A 417 -12.84 14.97 -10.24
CA GLU A 417 -12.28 16.32 -10.21
C GLU A 417 -13.25 17.34 -9.59
N ARG A 418 -14.57 17.08 -9.71
CA ARG A 418 -15.63 17.97 -9.23
C ARG A 418 -16.67 17.20 -8.44
N GLU A 419 -17.10 17.76 -7.32
CA GLU A 419 -18.10 17.14 -6.43
C GLU A 419 -19.48 17.03 -7.07
N LYS A 420 -19.79 17.92 -8.03
CA LYS A 420 -20.99 17.84 -8.85
C LYS A 420 -21.07 16.50 -9.60
N ASP A 421 -19.94 15.99 -10.09
CA ASP A 421 -19.90 14.75 -10.88
C ASP A 421 -20.20 13.52 -9.98
N ILE A 422 -19.77 13.56 -8.71
CA ILE A 422 -20.14 12.55 -7.70
C ILE A 422 -21.66 12.50 -7.51
N VAL A 423 -22.26 13.67 -7.30
CA VAL A 423 -23.71 13.79 -7.07
C VAL A 423 -24.48 13.36 -8.31
N GLU A 424 -24.02 13.71 -9.51
CA GLU A 424 -24.64 13.27 -10.78
C GLU A 424 -24.59 11.76 -10.95
N ASP A 425 -23.43 11.14 -10.74
CA ASP A 425 -23.25 9.69 -10.84
C ASP A 425 -24.14 8.91 -9.85
N LEU A 426 -24.35 9.45 -8.63
CA LEU A 426 -25.27 8.86 -7.64
C LEU A 426 -26.75 8.96 -8.10
N LEU A 427 -27.14 10.10 -8.69
CA LEU A 427 -28.50 10.36 -9.16
C LEU A 427 -28.86 9.52 -10.39
N VAL A 428 -27.95 9.42 -11.36
CA VAL A 428 -28.17 8.66 -12.61
C VAL A 428 -27.86 7.17 -12.48
N GLN A 429 -27.44 6.72 -11.29
CA GLN A 429 -27.12 5.33 -10.98
C GLN A 429 -25.91 4.80 -11.75
N ASN A 430 -24.87 5.61 -11.87
CA ASN A 430 -23.54 5.16 -12.29
C ASN A 430 -22.73 4.63 -11.11
N VAL A 431 -23.06 5.04 -9.88
CA VAL A 431 -22.46 4.56 -8.62
C VAL A 431 -23.52 4.48 -7.52
N ASP A 432 -23.33 3.57 -6.55
CA ASP A 432 -24.26 3.36 -5.43
C ASP A 432 -23.72 3.87 -4.09
N ILE A 433 -22.40 3.76 -3.88
CA ILE A 433 -21.68 4.22 -2.68
C ILE A 433 -20.42 4.96 -3.12
N VAL A 434 -20.16 6.12 -2.54
CA VAL A 434 -18.93 6.89 -2.76
C VAL A 434 -18.33 7.28 -1.42
N ILE A 435 -17.02 7.12 -1.26
CA ILE A 435 -16.27 7.76 -0.18
C ILE A 435 -15.52 8.98 -0.75
N THR A 436 -15.63 10.12 -0.06
CA THR A 436 -15.08 11.40 -0.51
C THR A 436 -14.74 12.27 0.70
N GLU A 437 -14.18 13.45 0.47
CA GLU A 437 -14.03 14.50 1.46
C GLU A 437 -15.37 15.21 1.74
N ASP A 438 -15.59 15.61 3.00
CA ASP A 438 -16.73 16.45 3.38
C ASP A 438 -16.43 17.94 3.19
N SER A 439 -17.03 18.55 2.16
CA SER A 439 -16.89 19.99 1.89
C SER A 439 -18.19 20.76 2.04
N GLU A 440 -18.12 22.10 1.98
CA GLU A 440 -19.30 22.96 1.95
C GLU A 440 -20.07 22.84 0.61
N GLU A 441 -19.36 22.76 -0.52
CA GLU A 441 -19.96 22.60 -1.84
C GLU A 441 -20.77 21.30 -1.92
N LEU A 442 -20.21 20.19 -1.43
CA LEU A 442 -20.87 18.88 -1.44
C LEU A 442 -22.15 18.92 -0.62
N ARG A 443 -22.11 19.55 0.56
CA ARG A 443 -23.28 19.76 1.42
C ARG A 443 -24.37 20.57 0.70
N HIS A 444 -23.98 21.62 -0.02
CA HIS A 444 -24.90 22.44 -0.81
C HIS A 444 -25.51 21.67 -1.99
N LEU A 445 -24.70 20.92 -2.75
CA LEU A 445 -25.13 20.09 -3.87
C LEU A 445 -26.13 19.02 -3.44
N ILE A 446 -25.85 18.31 -2.34
CA ILE A 446 -26.75 17.30 -1.78
C ILE A 446 -28.08 17.94 -1.37
N LYS A 447 -28.05 19.08 -0.66
CA LYS A 447 -29.27 19.78 -0.22
C LYS A 447 -30.15 20.20 -1.40
N ASN A 448 -29.55 20.71 -2.47
CA ASN A 448 -30.29 21.24 -3.62
C ASN A 448 -30.79 20.16 -4.59
N ARG A 449 -30.11 19.01 -4.67
CA ARG A 449 -30.44 17.94 -5.62
C ARG A 449 -31.15 16.74 -5.01
N ALA A 450 -31.27 16.65 -3.68
CA ALA A 450 -31.94 15.55 -2.97
C ALA A 450 -33.48 15.52 -3.09
N THR A 451 -34.11 16.36 -3.91
CA THR A 451 -35.57 16.57 -3.92
C THR A 451 -36.32 15.93 -5.10
N HIS A 452 -35.65 15.23 -6.04
CA HIS A 452 -36.36 14.51 -7.10
C HIS A 452 -36.98 13.20 -6.55
N ALA A 453 -38.30 13.13 -6.59
CA ALA A 453 -39.22 12.41 -5.69
C ALA A 453 -39.20 10.86 -5.69
N SER A 454 -38.08 10.20 -5.98
CA SER A 454 -37.96 8.74 -5.76
C SER A 454 -36.68 8.31 -5.04
N TYR A 455 -35.66 9.17 -4.92
CA TYR A 455 -34.32 8.82 -4.44
C TYR A 455 -33.73 9.88 -3.50
N LEU A 456 -33.19 9.47 -2.36
CA LEU A 456 -32.43 10.35 -1.45
C LEU A 456 -30.95 9.92 -1.44
N ILE A 457 -30.07 10.90 -1.66
CA ILE A 457 -28.65 10.77 -1.32
C ILE A 457 -28.52 11.01 0.18
N ARG A 458 -27.94 10.04 0.87
CA ARG A 458 -27.60 10.14 2.29
C ARG A 458 -26.10 10.32 2.43
N LYS A 459 -25.74 11.08 3.45
CA LYS A 459 -24.39 11.32 3.89
C LYS A 459 -24.19 10.70 5.26
N LYS A 460 -23.01 10.13 5.49
CA LYS A 460 -22.54 9.68 6.80
C LYS A 460 -21.09 10.07 7.01
N THR A 461 -20.80 10.72 8.12
CA THR A 461 -19.43 11.09 8.51
C THR A 461 -18.69 9.85 9.01
N ILE A 462 -17.41 9.77 8.67
CA ILE A 462 -16.46 8.76 9.13
C ILE A 462 -15.54 9.47 10.13
N GLU A 463 -15.42 8.91 11.33
CA GLU A 463 -14.46 9.38 12.32
C GLU A 463 -13.06 8.94 11.90
N THR A 464 -12.32 9.83 11.25
CA THR A 464 -10.97 9.58 10.77
C THR A 464 -10.18 10.89 10.66
N LYS A 465 -8.84 10.78 10.66
CA LYS A 465 -7.93 11.88 10.33
C LYS A 465 -7.65 11.99 8.82
N GLN A 466 -8.11 11.02 8.03
CA GLN A 466 -7.97 11.01 6.58
C GLN A 466 -8.87 12.06 5.94
N THR A 467 -8.49 12.49 4.74
CA THR A 467 -9.27 13.43 3.91
C THR A 467 -10.61 12.84 3.49
N GLU A 468 -10.64 11.57 3.11
CA GLU A 468 -11.84 10.82 2.74
C GLU A 468 -12.68 10.45 3.98
N ASN A 469 -13.34 11.43 4.57
CA ASN A 469 -14.09 11.32 5.83
C ASN A 469 -15.63 11.31 5.65
N CYS A 470 -16.11 11.17 4.41
CA CYS A 470 -17.52 11.25 4.07
C CYS A 470 -17.97 10.04 3.23
N LEU A 471 -19.03 9.36 3.66
CA LEU A 471 -19.69 8.30 2.89
C LEU A 471 -21.02 8.79 2.32
N LEU A 472 -21.18 8.73 1.00
CA LEU A 472 -22.41 9.02 0.27
C LEU A 472 -23.04 7.76 -0.27
N TYR A 473 -24.36 7.63 -0.16
CA TYR A 473 -25.08 6.46 -0.68
C TYR A 473 -26.55 6.76 -0.98
N ARG A 474 -27.16 5.97 -1.89
CA ARG A 474 -28.58 6.10 -2.27
C ARG A 474 -29.48 5.14 -1.49
N THR A 475 -30.63 5.60 -0.97
CA THR A 475 -31.50 4.77 -0.08
C THR A 475 -32.55 3.91 -0.75
N SER A 476 -32.82 4.08 -2.04
CA SER A 476 -33.96 3.43 -2.70
C SER A 476 -33.73 1.98 -3.15
N TYR A 477 -32.49 1.53 -3.20
CA TYR A 477 -32.11 0.16 -3.62
C TYR A 477 -31.27 -0.56 -2.58
N VAL A 478 -30.64 0.21 -1.71
CA VAL A 478 -29.95 -0.28 -0.52
C VAL A 478 -31.03 -0.40 0.55
N ASN A 479 -31.59 -1.60 0.68
CA ASN A 479 -32.57 -1.92 1.71
C ASN A 479 -31.81 -1.82 3.03
N ALA A 480 -31.77 -0.60 3.61
CA ALA A 480 -30.71 -0.07 4.46
C ALA A 480 -30.06 -1.19 5.28
N PRO A 481 -28.96 -1.77 4.78
CA PRO A 481 -28.15 -2.62 5.61
C PRO A 481 -27.72 -1.76 6.78
N SER A 482 -27.43 -2.38 7.90
CA SER A 482 -26.85 -1.70 9.05
C SER A 482 -25.48 -1.12 8.68
N ILE A 483 -25.45 -0.04 7.89
CA ILE A 483 -24.29 0.84 7.76
C ILE A 483 -23.96 1.12 9.22
N PRO A 484 -22.81 0.63 9.71
CA PRO A 484 -22.50 0.62 11.13
C PRO A 484 -22.85 1.97 11.73
N GLN A 485 -23.58 2.01 12.86
CA GLN A 485 -24.09 3.27 13.42
C GLN A 485 -22.98 4.32 13.51
N ARG A 486 -21.78 3.86 13.87
CA ARG A 486 -20.53 4.60 13.85
C ARG A 486 -19.63 4.04 12.75
N LEU A 487 -19.04 4.92 11.94
CA LEU A 487 -18.02 4.58 10.95
C LEU A 487 -16.70 5.20 11.38
N THR A 488 -15.63 4.43 11.35
CA THR A 488 -14.28 4.88 11.70
C THR A 488 -13.26 4.33 10.70
N GLU A 489 -12.00 4.73 10.80
CA GLU A 489 -10.92 4.15 9.99
C GLU A 489 -10.67 2.65 10.25
N TYR A 490 -11.14 2.13 11.40
CA TYR A 490 -11.05 0.72 11.79
C TYR A 490 -12.34 -0.05 11.50
N GLN A 491 -13.48 0.63 11.48
CA GLN A 491 -14.78 0.06 11.14
C GLN A 491 -15.36 0.74 9.89
N SER A 492 -14.84 0.36 8.73
CA SER A 492 -15.32 0.85 7.44
C SER A 492 -16.53 0.07 6.92
N VAL A 493 -17.34 0.73 6.07
CA VAL A 493 -18.41 0.05 5.35
C VAL A 493 -17.87 -1.05 4.44
N PHE A 494 -16.64 -0.90 3.92
CA PHE A 494 -16.01 -1.84 3.00
C PHE A 494 -15.64 -3.16 3.68
N GLY A 495 -15.15 -3.13 4.93
CA GLY A 495 -14.90 -4.36 5.70
C GLY A 495 -16.19 -5.15 6.03
N THR A 496 -17.33 -4.46 6.11
CA THR A 496 -18.64 -5.06 6.41
C THR A 496 -19.56 -5.14 5.19
N ILE A 497 -19.05 -4.86 3.99
CA ILE A 497 -19.87 -4.69 2.78
C ILE A 497 -20.61 -5.98 2.38
N HIS A 498 -20.06 -7.12 2.77
CA HIS A 498 -20.66 -8.44 2.57
C HIS A 498 -22.03 -8.59 3.25
N THR A 499 -22.31 -7.77 4.27
CA THR A 499 -23.60 -7.76 4.99
C THR A 499 -24.68 -6.94 4.27
N LEU A 500 -24.33 -6.16 3.24
CA LEU A 500 -25.27 -5.30 2.52
C LEU A 500 -26.29 -6.11 1.72
N LYS A 501 -27.57 -5.76 1.86
CA LYS A 501 -28.68 -6.24 1.02
C LYS A 501 -28.98 -5.20 -0.05
N VAL A 502 -29.03 -5.64 -1.30
CA VAL A 502 -29.50 -4.81 -2.42
C VAL A 502 -30.83 -5.39 -2.89
N ASN A 503 -31.89 -4.59 -2.81
CA ASN A 503 -33.14 -4.90 -3.50
C ASN A 503 -32.93 -4.52 -4.96
N VAL A 504 -32.76 -5.50 -5.83
CA VAL A 504 -32.93 -5.28 -7.26
C VAL A 504 -34.20 -6.02 -7.67
N PRO A 505 -35.15 -5.41 -8.41
CA PRO A 505 -36.21 -6.15 -9.07
C PRO A 505 -35.66 -7.41 -9.78
#